data_AF-A0A831PVV2-F1
#
_entry.id   AF-A0A831PVV2-F1
#
_cell.length_a   1.000
_cell.length_b   1.000
_cell.length_c   1.000
_cell.angle_alpha   90.00
_cell.angle_beta   90.00
_cell.angle_gamma   90.00
#
_symmetry.space_group_name_H-M   'P 1'
#
loop_
_entity.id
_entity.type
_entity.pdbx_description
1 polymer ?
#
loop_
_entity_poly.entity_id
_entity_poly.type
_entity_poly.pdbx_seq_one_letter_code
_entity_poly.pdbx_strand_id
1 'polypeptide(L)'
;LEAQAIGKLAPGARTLSGPAATRAALLQPSLLGARILHLATHARAESAQPALARIALAGGDQLTLADIYGMPLGARLVVLSGCETALGRQVSGEGPVGLARAFFYAGARTVAASLWNVQDRATAELMRLFYEGLLSRRLPPAAALRRAQLTLRNDARWNHAYYWAPFLIGGDWR
;
A
#
# COMPACT_ATOMS: atom_id res chain seq x y z
N LEU A 1 13.83 -4.29 -0.23
CA LEU A 1 14.32 -3.24 -1.14
C LEU A 1 13.46 -1.98 -1.04
N GLU A 2 12.14 -2.08 -1.23
CA GLU A 2 11.20 -0.95 -1.14
C GLU A 2 11.07 -0.33 0.26
N ALA A 3 10.68 -1.10 1.28
CA ALA A 3 10.52 -0.57 2.64
C ALA A 3 11.80 0.08 3.21
N GLN A 4 12.97 -0.46 2.84
CA GLN A 4 14.26 0.14 3.20
C GLN A 4 14.53 1.46 2.45
N ALA A 5 14.18 1.54 1.16
CA ALA A 5 14.31 2.77 0.39
C ALA A 5 13.41 3.89 0.95
N ILE A 6 12.19 3.54 1.35
CA ILE A 6 11.25 4.47 2.01
C ILE A 6 11.80 4.90 3.38
N GLY A 7 12.31 3.96 4.18
CA GLY A 7 12.88 4.26 5.50
C GLY A 7 14.01 5.29 5.47
N LYS A 8 14.83 5.30 4.40
CA LYS A 8 15.87 6.33 4.20
C LYS A 8 15.30 7.73 3.96
N LEU A 9 14.10 7.85 3.39
CA LEU A 9 13.43 9.12 3.13
C LEU A 9 12.60 9.61 4.33
N ALA A 10 12.31 8.73 5.30
CA ALA A 10 11.50 9.02 6.46
C ALA A 10 12.26 8.64 7.75
N PRO A 11 13.14 9.51 8.29
CA PRO A 11 13.98 9.20 9.44
C PRO A 11 13.23 8.81 10.72
N GLY A 12 11.95 9.22 10.85
CA GLY A 12 11.07 8.83 11.96
C GLY A 12 10.20 7.60 11.67
N ALA A 13 10.37 6.93 10.53
CA ALA A 13 9.59 5.75 10.19
C ALA A 13 10.05 4.52 10.96
N ARG A 14 9.08 3.77 11.49
CA ARG A 14 9.31 2.44 12.05
C ARG A 14 9.10 1.40 10.95
N THR A 15 10.16 0.68 10.61
CA THR A 15 10.13 -0.37 9.59
C THR A 15 10.09 -1.74 10.24
N LEU A 16 9.06 -2.52 9.94
CA LEU A 16 8.99 -3.95 10.28
C LEU A 16 9.35 -4.76 9.03
N SER A 17 10.29 -5.70 9.13
CA SER A 17 10.73 -6.51 8.00
C SER A 17 11.16 -7.91 8.44
N GLY A 18 11.06 -8.87 7.51
CA GLY A 18 11.42 -10.26 7.79
C GLY A 18 10.60 -10.81 8.97
N PRO A 19 11.22 -11.57 9.90
CA PRO A 19 10.53 -12.15 11.05
C PRO A 19 9.81 -11.14 11.97
N ALA A 20 10.17 -9.85 11.91
CA ALA A 20 9.55 -8.81 12.74
C ALA A 20 8.22 -8.28 12.20
N ALA A 21 7.86 -8.59 10.95
CA ALA A 21 6.63 -8.13 10.32
C ALA A 21 5.43 -9.03 10.67
N THR A 22 5.11 -9.18 11.95
CA THR A 22 4.00 -10.01 12.46
C THR A 22 2.73 -9.20 12.69
N ARG A 23 1.57 -9.86 12.81
CA ARG A 23 0.29 -9.23 13.12
C ARG A 23 0.33 -8.54 14.47
N ALA A 24 0.90 -9.22 15.47
CA ALA A 24 1.04 -8.68 16.81
C ALA A 24 1.89 -7.39 16.83
N ALA A 25 2.95 -7.33 16.03
CA ALA A 25 3.76 -6.11 15.89
C ALA A 25 2.96 -4.99 15.23
N LEU A 26 2.28 -5.27 14.12
CA LEU A 26 1.50 -4.28 13.37
C LEU A 26 0.36 -3.65 14.20
N LEU A 27 -0.29 -4.46 15.05
CA LEU A 27 -1.42 -4.03 15.89
C LEU A 27 -1.00 -3.27 17.17
N GLN A 28 0.30 -3.01 17.38
CA GLN A 28 0.74 -2.21 18.52
C GLN A 28 0.20 -0.77 18.42
N PRO A 29 -0.24 -0.15 19.54
CA PRO A 29 -0.81 1.22 19.53
C PRO A 29 0.10 2.26 18.86
N SER A 30 1.42 2.14 19.06
CA SER A 30 2.42 3.03 18.44
C SER A 30 2.39 3.04 16.90
N LEU A 31 1.97 1.94 16.26
CA LEU A 31 1.86 1.83 14.80
C LEU A 31 0.46 2.19 14.29
N LEU A 32 -0.58 1.92 15.07
CA LEU A 32 -1.95 2.32 14.74
C LEU A 32 -2.13 3.85 14.72
N GLY A 33 -1.30 4.59 15.48
CA GLY A 33 -1.22 6.05 15.44
C GLY A 33 -0.43 6.64 14.27
N ALA A 34 0.13 5.81 13.38
CA ALA A 34 0.93 6.29 12.25
C ALA A 34 0.08 7.09 11.24
N ARG A 35 0.61 8.22 10.77
CA ARG A 35 -0.07 9.04 9.74
C ARG A 35 -0.01 8.40 8.36
N ILE A 36 1.00 7.58 8.11
CA ILE A 36 1.18 6.83 6.87
C ILE A 36 1.47 5.39 7.26
N LEU A 37 0.67 4.46 6.75
CA LEU A 37 0.90 3.02 6.86
C LEU A 37 1.28 2.49 5.48
N HIS A 38 2.40 1.78 5.38
CA HIS A 38 2.87 1.19 4.14
C HIS A 38 3.03 -0.32 4.32
N LEU A 39 2.30 -1.10 3.52
CA LEU A 39 2.30 -2.55 3.54
C LEU A 39 2.89 -3.08 2.23
N ALA A 40 4.19 -3.40 2.27
CA ALA A 40 4.95 -3.98 1.16
C ALA A 40 4.96 -5.52 1.25
N THR A 41 3.81 -6.15 1.10
CA THR A 41 3.64 -7.61 1.28
C THR A 41 2.51 -8.14 0.39
N HIS A 42 2.44 -9.46 0.22
CA HIS A 42 1.40 -10.10 -0.58
C HIS A 42 0.03 -9.96 0.08
N ALA A 43 -0.96 -9.55 -0.70
CA ALA A 43 -2.36 -9.66 -0.32
C ALA A 43 -3.00 -10.79 -1.10
N ARG A 44 -3.95 -11.48 -0.48
CA ARG A 44 -4.82 -12.43 -1.16
C ARG A 44 -6.22 -11.88 -1.12
N ALA A 45 -6.70 -11.42 -2.27
CA ALA A 45 -8.10 -11.17 -2.49
C ALA A 45 -8.81 -12.53 -2.70
N GLU A 46 -9.97 -12.70 -2.11
CA GLU A 46 -10.76 -13.93 -2.24
C GLU A 46 -12.05 -13.62 -2.99
N SER A 47 -12.07 -13.87 -4.30
CA SER A 47 -13.18 -13.44 -5.17
C SER A 47 -14.50 -14.13 -4.83
N ALA A 48 -14.47 -15.38 -4.39
CA ALA A 48 -15.68 -16.13 -4.03
C ALA A 48 -16.22 -15.76 -2.63
N GLN A 49 -15.34 -15.30 -1.74
CA GLN A 49 -15.66 -14.94 -0.37
C GLN A 49 -14.85 -13.71 0.05
N PRO A 50 -15.25 -12.49 -0.37
CA PRO A 50 -14.48 -11.27 -0.11
C PRO A 50 -14.13 -11.06 1.37
N ALA A 51 -15.00 -11.53 2.27
CA ALA A 51 -14.79 -11.52 3.72
C ALA A 51 -13.49 -12.24 4.19
N LEU A 52 -12.95 -13.16 3.38
CA LEU A 52 -11.73 -13.92 3.66
C LEU A 52 -10.46 -13.30 3.09
N ALA A 53 -10.56 -12.09 2.52
CA ALA A 53 -9.39 -11.35 2.07
C ALA A 53 -8.42 -11.11 3.23
N ARG A 54 -7.13 -11.21 2.93
CA ARG A 54 -6.07 -11.17 3.95
C ARG A 54 -4.75 -10.68 3.40
N ILE A 55 -3.94 -10.10 4.28
CA ILE A 55 -2.58 -9.66 3.97
C ILE A 55 -1.60 -10.61 4.65
N ALA A 56 -0.68 -11.18 3.89
CA ALA A 56 0.33 -12.09 4.41
C ALA A 56 1.36 -11.34 5.26
N LEU A 57 1.73 -11.93 6.39
CA LEU A 57 2.72 -11.42 7.32
C LEU A 57 3.78 -12.49 7.61
N ALA A 58 4.78 -12.14 8.41
CA ALA A 58 5.89 -13.02 8.72
C ALA A 58 5.46 -14.30 9.45
N GLY A 59 6.16 -15.41 9.19
CA GLY A 59 5.93 -16.67 9.92
C GLY A 59 4.60 -17.36 9.61
N GLY A 60 3.95 -17.03 8.49
CA GLY A 60 2.62 -17.58 8.13
C GLY A 60 1.44 -16.85 8.77
N ASP A 61 1.73 -15.80 9.55
CA ASP A 61 0.73 -14.91 10.13
C ASP A 61 -0.02 -14.13 9.04
N GLN A 62 -1.24 -13.68 9.34
CA GLN A 62 -2.12 -13.04 8.38
C GLN A 62 -2.91 -11.92 9.04
N LEU A 63 -3.03 -10.80 8.34
CA LEU A 63 -3.95 -9.73 8.72
C LEU A 63 -5.26 -9.90 7.96
N THR A 64 -6.32 -10.23 8.68
CA THR A 64 -7.66 -10.47 8.10
C THR A 64 -8.45 -9.16 7.97
N LEU A 65 -9.53 -9.17 7.19
CA LEU A 65 -10.45 -8.03 7.17
C LEU A 65 -11.03 -7.70 8.54
N ALA A 66 -11.37 -8.71 9.36
CA ALA A 66 -11.86 -8.50 10.72
C ALA A 66 -10.85 -7.74 11.58
N ASP A 67 -9.56 -8.06 11.44
CA ASP A 67 -8.49 -7.32 12.12
C ASP A 67 -8.46 -5.86 11.68
N ILE A 68 -8.52 -5.61 10.36
CA ILE A 68 -8.49 -4.27 9.80
C ILE A 68 -9.70 -3.45 10.26
N TYR A 69 -10.90 -4.02 10.21
CA TYR A 69 -12.13 -3.35 10.68
C TYR A 69 -12.07 -3.00 12.17
N GLY A 70 -11.37 -3.78 12.98
CA GLY A 70 -11.15 -3.51 14.40
C GLY A 70 -10.04 -2.49 14.70
N MET A 71 -9.31 -2.00 13.68
CA MET A 71 -8.22 -1.04 13.91
C MET A 71 -8.75 0.39 14.08
N PRO A 72 -8.34 1.11 15.14
CA PRO A 72 -8.53 2.55 15.24
C PRO A 72 -7.42 3.29 14.48
N LEU A 73 -7.41 3.26 13.15
CA LEU A 73 -6.40 3.95 12.35
C LEU A 73 -6.67 5.46 12.29
N GLY A 74 -5.66 6.25 12.68
CA GLY A 74 -5.59 7.70 12.42
C GLY A 74 -4.90 8.05 11.10
N ALA A 75 -4.75 7.08 10.20
CA ALA A 75 -3.89 7.19 9.02
C ALA A 75 -4.46 8.18 7.99
N ARG A 76 -3.63 9.10 7.54
CA ARG A 76 -3.95 9.95 6.38
C ARG A 76 -3.77 9.20 5.07
N LEU A 77 -2.85 8.24 5.04
CA LEU A 77 -2.54 7.44 3.86
C LEU A 77 -2.24 6.01 4.26
N VAL A 78 -2.90 5.05 3.61
CA VAL A 78 -2.51 3.64 3.60
C VAL A 78 -2.00 3.30 2.20
N VAL A 79 -0.85 2.64 2.10
CA VAL A 79 -0.28 2.15 0.83
C VAL A 79 -0.22 0.63 0.88
N LEU A 80 -0.92 -0.01 -0.05
CA LEU A 80 -0.93 -1.44 -0.27
C LEU A 80 -0.04 -1.74 -1.47
N SER A 81 1.22 -2.08 -1.21
CA SER A 81 2.23 -2.36 -2.23
C SER A 81 2.49 -3.87 -2.27
N GLY A 82 1.63 -4.58 -2.98
CA GLY A 82 1.63 -6.05 -2.95
C GLY A 82 1.09 -6.67 -4.21
N CYS A 83 1.55 -7.88 -4.54
CA CYS A 83 0.95 -8.67 -5.61
C CYS A 83 -0.54 -8.85 -5.30
N GLU A 84 -1.42 -8.54 -6.26
CA GLU A 84 -2.89 -8.72 -6.18
C GLU A 84 -3.66 -7.79 -5.23
N THR A 85 -3.10 -6.65 -4.79
CA THR A 85 -3.87 -5.76 -3.90
C THR A 85 -5.06 -5.08 -4.58
N ALA A 86 -5.08 -4.99 -5.92
CA ALA A 86 -6.21 -4.42 -6.65
C ALA A 86 -6.69 -5.15 -7.91
N LEU A 87 -6.14 -6.30 -8.28
CA LEU A 87 -6.75 -7.22 -9.24
C LEU A 87 -6.70 -8.62 -8.64
N GLY A 88 -7.63 -8.91 -7.74
CA GLY A 88 -8.11 -10.28 -7.59
C GLY A 88 -8.57 -10.73 -8.97
N ARG A 89 -7.98 -11.82 -9.45
CA ARG A 89 -8.23 -12.48 -10.75
C ARG A 89 -9.67 -12.24 -11.23
N GLN A 90 -9.83 -11.28 -12.15
CA GLN A 90 -10.96 -11.07 -13.04
C GLN A 90 -12.34 -11.48 -12.46
N VAL A 91 -12.88 -10.73 -11.49
CA VAL A 91 -14.30 -10.81 -11.11
C VAL A 91 -14.85 -9.41 -10.89
N SER A 92 -15.98 -9.13 -11.54
CA SER A 92 -16.82 -7.95 -11.34
C SER A 92 -17.05 -7.66 -9.86
N GLY A 93 -16.60 -6.50 -9.37
CA GLY A 93 -17.23 -5.83 -8.23
C GLY A 93 -16.36 -5.52 -7.02
N GLU A 94 -15.64 -6.47 -6.40
CA GLU A 94 -15.36 -6.31 -4.94
C GLU A 94 -13.97 -6.72 -4.39
N GLY A 95 -12.97 -7.12 -5.19
CA GLY A 95 -11.64 -7.52 -4.66
C GLY A 95 -10.81 -6.38 -4.03
N PRO A 96 -10.17 -5.50 -4.82
CA PRO A 96 -9.56 -4.21 -4.39
C PRO A 96 -10.43 -3.41 -3.43
N VAL A 97 -11.73 -3.41 -3.70
CA VAL A 97 -12.72 -2.67 -2.93
C VAL A 97 -12.77 -3.20 -1.51
N GLY A 98 -12.69 -4.51 -1.27
CA GLY A 98 -12.77 -5.11 0.07
C GLY A 98 -11.65 -4.65 1.02
N LEU A 99 -10.39 -4.75 0.60
CA LEU A 99 -9.25 -4.32 1.43
C LEU A 99 -9.21 -2.80 1.58
N ALA A 100 -9.36 -2.04 0.48
CA ALA A 100 -9.38 -0.59 0.56
C ALA A 100 -10.54 -0.08 1.43
N ARG A 101 -11.74 -0.67 1.29
CA ARG A 101 -12.92 -0.38 2.13
C ARG A 101 -12.68 -0.68 3.59
N ALA A 102 -12.03 -1.78 3.92
CA ALA A 102 -11.69 -2.09 5.31
C ALA A 102 -10.75 -1.03 5.90
N PHE A 103 -9.74 -0.58 5.15
CA PHE A 103 -8.87 0.51 5.61
C PHE A 103 -9.62 1.85 5.72
N PHE A 104 -10.53 2.17 4.79
CA PHE A 104 -11.38 3.35 4.93
C PHE A 104 -12.25 3.28 6.19
N TYR A 105 -12.86 2.12 6.47
CA TYR A 105 -13.65 1.90 7.68
C TYR A 105 -12.81 2.04 8.95
N ALA A 106 -11.59 1.50 8.93
CA ALA A 106 -10.63 1.61 10.02
C ALA A 106 -10.18 3.06 10.29
N GLY A 107 -10.47 4.02 9.40
CA GLY A 107 -10.18 5.43 9.58
C GLY A 107 -9.11 6.00 8.64
N ALA A 108 -8.65 5.22 7.65
CA ALA A 108 -7.79 5.75 6.59
C ALA A 108 -8.52 6.81 5.76
N ARG A 109 -7.88 7.96 5.50
CA ARG A 109 -8.45 9.00 4.64
C ARG A 109 -8.21 8.75 3.16
N THR A 110 -7.07 8.17 2.84
CA THR A 110 -6.62 7.89 1.48
C THR A 110 -5.99 6.50 1.45
N VAL A 111 -6.28 5.74 0.40
CA VAL A 111 -5.67 4.43 0.15
C VAL A 111 -5.03 4.44 -1.24
N ALA A 112 -3.77 4.04 -1.32
CA ALA A 112 -3.06 3.72 -2.56
C ALA A 112 -2.92 2.20 -2.68
N ALA A 113 -3.24 1.60 -3.83
CA ALA A 113 -3.17 0.15 -4.02
C ALA A 113 -2.68 -0.22 -5.43
N SER A 114 -1.94 -1.32 -5.54
CA SER A 114 -1.44 -1.88 -6.81
C SER A 114 -2.46 -2.79 -7.49
N LEU A 115 -2.81 -2.46 -8.72
CA LEU A 115 -3.67 -3.21 -9.63
C LEU A 115 -3.11 -4.61 -9.90
N TRP A 116 -1.88 -4.75 -10.37
CA TRP A 116 -1.31 -6.05 -10.73
C TRP A 116 -0.04 -6.37 -9.96
N ASN A 117 0.51 -7.57 -10.18
CA ASN A 117 1.82 -7.94 -9.68
C ASN A 117 2.89 -7.03 -10.31
N VAL A 118 3.61 -6.31 -9.46
CA VAL A 118 4.58 -5.29 -9.85
C VAL A 118 6.01 -5.82 -9.77
N GLN A 119 6.87 -5.42 -10.70
CA GLN A 119 8.28 -5.79 -10.67
C GLN A 119 9.03 -5.00 -9.58
N ASP A 120 9.69 -5.70 -8.66
CA ASP A 120 10.38 -5.14 -7.48
C ASP A 120 11.21 -3.86 -7.73
N ARG A 121 11.99 -3.81 -8.82
CA ARG A 121 12.87 -2.66 -9.10
C ARG A 121 12.07 -1.42 -9.52
N ALA A 122 11.11 -1.59 -10.42
CA ALA A 122 10.26 -0.49 -10.87
C ALA A 122 9.37 0.03 -9.73
N THR A 123 8.80 -0.86 -8.90
CA THR A 123 8.00 -0.48 -7.73
C THR A 123 8.82 0.29 -6.71
N ALA A 124 10.03 -0.20 -6.41
CA ALA A 124 10.91 0.48 -5.46
C ALA A 124 11.24 1.91 -5.93
N GLU A 125 11.47 2.13 -7.22
CA GLU A 125 11.69 3.48 -7.74
C GLU A 125 10.41 4.33 -7.74
N LEU A 126 9.29 3.77 -8.20
CA LEU A 126 8.00 4.48 -8.18
C LEU A 126 7.68 4.95 -6.76
N MET A 127 7.86 4.09 -5.77
CA MET A 127 7.63 4.39 -4.36
C MET A 127 8.66 5.39 -3.82
N ARG A 128 9.94 5.28 -4.19
CA ARG A 128 10.95 6.28 -3.83
C ARG A 128 10.51 7.68 -4.30
N LEU A 129 10.09 7.81 -5.56
CA LEU A 129 9.61 9.08 -6.14
C LEU A 129 8.29 9.55 -5.53
N PHE A 130 7.39 8.61 -5.22
CA PHE A 130 6.13 8.91 -4.54
C PHE A 130 6.38 9.50 -3.15
N TYR A 131 7.21 8.85 -2.34
CA TYR A 131 7.57 9.33 -1.00
C TYR A 131 8.42 10.60 -1.04
N GLU A 132 9.28 10.80 -2.05
CA GLU A 132 9.96 12.08 -2.27
C GLU A 132 8.94 13.20 -2.53
N GLY A 133 7.91 12.94 -3.33
CA GLY A 133 6.80 13.86 -3.58
C GLY A 133 6.02 14.19 -2.31
N LEU A 134 5.72 13.17 -1.49
CA LEU A 134 4.97 13.33 -0.25
C LEU A 134 5.76 14.07 0.84
N LEU A 135 6.99 13.64 1.11
CA LEU A 135 7.75 14.06 2.28
C LEU A 135 8.58 15.31 2.01
N SER A 136 9.33 15.32 0.91
CA SER A 136 10.23 16.42 0.57
C SER A 136 9.49 17.58 -0.07
N ARG A 137 8.56 17.27 -1.00
CA ARG A 137 7.82 18.30 -1.77
C ARG A 137 6.44 18.62 -1.18
N ARG A 138 6.01 17.90 -0.14
CA ARG A 138 4.71 18.11 0.55
C ARG A 138 3.51 18.08 -0.40
N LEU A 139 3.59 17.30 -1.47
CA LEU A 139 2.49 17.16 -2.41
C LEU A 139 1.36 16.30 -1.81
N PRO A 140 0.09 16.57 -2.16
CA PRO A 140 -1.01 15.65 -1.88
C PRO A 140 -0.74 14.27 -2.49
N PRO A 141 -1.25 13.17 -1.90
CA PRO A 141 -0.98 11.82 -2.39
C PRO A 141 -1.24 11.61 -3.88
N ALA A 142 -2.39 12.04 -4.40
CA ALA A 142 -2.70 11.91 -5.82
C ALA A 142 -1.69 12.64 -6.72
N ALA A 143 -1.26 13.84 -6.33
CA ALA A 143 -0.29 14.63 -7.06
C ALA A 143 1.12 14.01 -7.00
N ALA A 144 1.52 13.48 -5.83
CA ALA A 144 2.77 12.78 -5.65
C ALA A 144 2.83 11.50 -6.50
N LEU A 145 1.75 10.72 -6.54
CA LEU A 145 1.66 9.52 -7.35
C LEU A 145 1.74 9.86 -8.84
N ARG A 146 0.93 10.81 -9.32
CA ARG A 146 0.96 11.27 -10.72
C ARG A 146 2.36 11.70 -11.15
N ARG A 147 3.08 12.44 -10.30
CA ARG A 147 4.46 12.85 -10.58
C ARG A 147 5.39 11.64 -10.72
N ALA A 148 5.29 10.67 -9.81
CA ALA A 148 6.12 9.45 -9.88
C ALA A 148 5.82 8.65 -11.16
N GLN A 149 4.55 8.48 -11.51
CA GLN A 149 4.11 7.76 -12.71
C GLN A 149 4.62 8.44 -14.01
N LEU A 150 4.48 9.77 -14.11
CA LEU A 150 5.00 10.52 -15.25
C LEU A 150 6.52 10.45 -15.36
N THR A 151 7.22 10.40 -14.22
CA THR A 151 8.68 10.27 -14.20
C THR A 151 9.11 8.91 -14.75
N LEU A 152 8.53 7.81 -14.28
CA LEU A 152 8.83 6.46 -14.80
C LEU A 152 8.41 6.30 -16.26
N ARG A 153 7.27 6.87 -16.65
CA ARG A 153 6.79 6.83 -18.04
C ARG A 153 7.80 7.42 -19.03
N ASN A 154 8.55 8.44 -18.61
CA ASN A 154 9.56 9.11 -19.43
C ASN A 154 10.96 8.48 -19.29
N ASP A 155 11.13 7.43 -18.48
CA ASP A 155 12.37 6.69 -18.34
C ASP A 155 12.40 5.52 -19.33
N ALA A 156 13.42 5.45 -20.19
CA ALA A 156 13.56 4.39 -21.18
C ALA A 156 13.57 2.97 -20.56
N ARG A 157 13.96 2.81 -19.29
CA ARG A 157 13.96 1.53 -18.57
C ARG A 157 12.55 1.08 -18.16
N TRP A 158 11.62 2.03 -17.98
CA TRP A 158 10.31 1.80 -17.34
C TRP A 158 9.13 2.41 -18.11
N ASN A 159 9.30 2.79 -19.37
CA ASN A 159 8.28 3.48 -20.17
C ASN A 159 7.00 2.65 -20.42
N HIS A 160 7.08 1.33 -20.31
CA HIS A 160 5.94 0.43 -20.49
C HIS A 160 4.93 0.58 -19.34
N ALA A 161 3.63 0.64 -19.67
CA ALA A 161 2.55 0.88 -18.71
C ALA A 161 2.55 -0.09 -17.51
N TYR A 162 3.01 -1.32 -17.73
CA TYR A 162 3.20 -2.31 -16.67
C TYR A 162 3.99 -1.79 -15.46
N TYR A 163 4.98 -0.91 -15.68
CA TYR A 163 5.86 -0.41 -14.62
C TYR A 163 5.34 0.85 -13.92
N TRP A 164 4.76 1.80 -14.67
CA TRP A 164 4.35 3.09 -14.10
C TRP A 164 2.85 3.19 -13.79
N ALA A 165 1.99 2.37 -14.39
CA ALA A 165 0.55 2.42 -14.17
C ALA A 165 -0.04 1.49 -13.08
N PRO A 166 0.72 0.74 -12.23
CA PRO A 166 0.08 -0.25 -11.39
C PRO A 166 -0.69 0.36 -10.22
N PHE A 167 -0.42 1.59 -9.79
CA PHE A 167 -1.06 2.13 -8.59
C PHE A 167 -2.21 3.07 -8.90
N LEU A 168 -3.29 2.92 -8.13
CA LEU A 168 -4.39 3.86 -8.03
C LEU A 168 -4.45 4.43 -6.62
N ILE A 169 -5.01 5.63 -6.50
CA ILE A 169 -5.31 6.29 -5.23
C ILE A 169 -6.81 6.59 -5.17
N GLY A 170 -7.42 6.31 -4.03
CA GLY A 170 -8.80 6.70 -3.72
C GLY A 170 -8.92 7.29 -2.31
N GLY A 171 -9.97 8.07 -2.07
CA GLY A 171 -10.22 8.77 -0.81
C GLY A 171 -10.05 10.28 -0.91
N ASP A 172 -9.98 10.93 0.25
CA ASP A 172 -9.85 12.39 0.42
C ASP A 172 -10.90 13.21 -0.34
N TRP A 173 -12.19 12.88 -0.13
CA TRP A 173 -13.36 13.49 -0.77
C TRP A 173 -13.70 14.92 -0.29
N ARG A 174 -12.71 15.71 0.07
CA ARG A 174 -12.91 17.06 0.63
C ARG A 174 -12.61 18.15 -0.37
#